data_AF-A0A5Z1HJ09-F1
#
_entry.id   AF-A0A5Z1HJ09-F1
#
_cell.length_a   1.000
_cell.length_b   1.000
_cell.length_c   1.000
_cell.angle_alpha   90.00
_cell.angle_beta   90.00
_cell.angle_gamma   90.00
#
_symmetry.space_group_name_H-M   'P 1'
#
loop_
_entity.id
_entity.type
_entity.pdbx_description
1 polymer ?
#
loop_
_entity_poly.entity_id
_entity_poly.type
_entity_poly.pdbx_seq_one_letter_code
_entity_poly.pdbx_strand_id
1 'polypeptide(L)'
;KRKIPSYEVDQNSYVANFKISALQNINSDDLKVQVLLTRPFTKNFDQKLEGQVKNGILSIALPKLDKGRWELKLKFYANQETVGFFSYELNAQ
;
A
#
# COMPACT_ATOMS: atom_id res chain seq x y z
N LYS A 1 -8.10 -19.99 3.78
CA LYS A 1 -7.40 -18.73 4.18
C LYS A 1 -6.99 -17.98 2.92
N ARG A 2 -7.34 -16.70 2.77
CA ARG A 2 -6.87 -15.86 1.64
C ARG A 2 -5.37 -15.63 1.82
N LYS A 3 -4.56 -15.98 0.82
CA LYS A 3 -3.11 -15.76 0.85
C LYS A 3 -2.85 -14.27 0.65
N ILE A 4 -2.14 -13.64 1.58
CA ILE A 4 -1.70 -12.25 1.42
C ILE A 4 -0.50 -12.27 0.47
N PRO A 5 -0.49 -11.47 -0.61
CA PRO A 5 0.68 -11.39 -1.50
C PRO A 5 1.88 -10.84 -0.73
N SER A 6 3.06 -11.40 -1.00
CA SER A 6 4.31 -11.09 -0.29
C SER A 6 5.40 -10.78 -1.29
N TYR A 7 6.17 -9.72 -1.05
CA TYR A 7 7.20 -9.20 -1.95
C TYR A 7 8.50 -8.93 -1.19
N GLU A 8 9.63 -9.21 -1.82
CA GLU A 8 10.95 -8.78 -1.32
C GLU A 8 11.18 -7.32 -1.69
N VAL A 9 11.69 -6.54 -0.74
CA VAL A 9 12.02 -5.12 -0.94
C VAL A 9 13.41 -4.84 -0.38
N ASP A 10 14.12 -3.91 -1.00
CA ASP A 10 15.38 -3.38 -0.47
C ASP A 10 15.09 -2.56 0.82
N GLN A 11 16.03 -2.56 1.76
CA GLN A 11 15.90 -1.79 3.00
C GLN A 11 16.00 -0.27 2.81
N ASN A 12 16.60 0.19 1.71
CA ASN A 12 16.75 1.61 1.42
C ASN A 12 15.44 2.22 0.90
N SER A 13 15.36 3.55 0.93
CA SER A 13 14.21 4.28 0.41
C SER A 13 13.87 3.85 -1.02
N TYR A 14 12.65 3.37 -1.20
CA TYR A 14 12.18 2.77 -2.44
C TYR A 14 10.78 3.29 -2.77
N VAL A 15 10.46 3.40 -4.07
CA VAL A 15 9.11 3.78 -4.51
C VAL A 15 8.38 2.53 -4.99
N ALA A 16 7.37 2.12 -4.24
CA ALA A 16 6.51 1.00 -4.59
C ALA A 16 5.40 1.47 -5.54
N ASN A 17 5.25 0.80 -6.67
CA ASN A 17 4.26 1.13 -7.71
C ASN A 17 3.21 0.02 -7.84
N PHE A 18 1.94 0.40 -7.73
CA PHE A 18 0.80 -0.50 -7.84
C PHE A 18 -0.09 -0.07 -9.00
N LYS A 19 -0.24 -0.96 -9.99
CA LYS A 19 -1.22 -0.74 -11.06
C LYS A 19 -2.63 -0.93 -10.52
N ILE A 20 -3.48 0.08 -10.71
CA ILE A 20 -4.89 0.03 -10.38
C ILE A 20 -5.65 -0.40 -11.63
N SER A 21 -6.35 -1.52 -11.54
CA SER A 21 -7.26 -1.98 -12.59
C SER A 21 -8.69 -1.80 -12.09
N ALA A 22 -9.39 -0.78 -12.60
CA ALA A 22 -10.81 -0.58 -12.30
C ALA A 22 -11.66 -1.64 -13.02
N LEU A 23 -12.62 -2.23 -12.32
CA LEU A 23 -13.57 -3.20 -12.91
C LEU A 23 -14.74 -2.52 -13.66
N GLN A 24 -14.90 -1.21 -13.50
CA GLN A 24 -15.96 -0.39 -14.09
C GLN A 24 -15.35 0.90 -14.67
N ASN A 25 -16.16 1.72 -15.35
CA ASN A 25 -15.79 3.05 -15.89
C ASN A 25 -15.55 4.11 -14.79
N ILE A 26 -14.91 3.75 -13.68
CA ILE A 26 -14.45 4.68 -12.66
C ILE A 26 -13.07 5.17 -13.09
N ASN A 27 -12.91 6.48 -13.20
CA ASN A 27 -11.60 7.07 -13.38
C ASN A 27 -10.76 6.79 -12.13
N SER A 28 -9.69 6.00 -12.29
CA SER A 28 -8.82 5.60 -11.18
C SER A 28 -8.14 6.79 -10.49
N ASP A 29 -7.97 7.89 -11.22
CA ASP A 29 -7.26 9.07 -10.72
C ASP A 29 -8.13 9.90 -9.75
N ASP A 30 -9.45 9.66 -9.72
CA ASP A 30 -10.36 10.28 -8.76
C ASP A 30 -10.42 9.51 -7.42
N LEU A 31 -9.75 8.36 -7.33
CA LEU A 31 -9.71 7.55 -6.11
C LEU A 31 -8.81 8.19 -5.07
N LYS A 32 -9.34 8.34 -3.85
CA LYS A 32 -8.54 8.69 -2.69
C LYS A 32 -7.94 7.43 -2.09
N VAL A 33 -6.69 7.53 -1.66
CA VAL A 33 -5.97 6.42 -1.01
C VAL A 33 -5.49 6.85 0.37
N GLN A 34 -5.66 5.96 1.34
CA GLN A 34 -4.96 6.01 2.61
C GLN A 34 -3.99 4.84 2.67
N VAL A 35 -2.73 5.14 2.98
CA VAL A 35 -1.64 4.17 3.04
C VAL A 35 -1.15 4.08 4.47
N LEU A 36 -1.09 2.86 4.99
CA LEU A 36 -0.58 2.58 6.33
C LEU A 36 0.48 1.49 6.23
N LEU A 37 1.70 1.81 6.67
CA LEU A 37 2.78 0.86 6.82
C LEU A 37 2.83 0.41 8.28
N THR A 38 2.76 -0.90 8.49
CA THR A 38 2.71 -1.51 9.82
C THR A 38 3.78 -2.57 9.98
N ARG A 39 4.26 -2.74 11.22
CA ARG A 39 5.18 -3.83 11.57
C ARG A 39 4.46 -4.84 12.47
N PRO A 40 3.92 -5.95 11.91
CA PRO A 40 2.94 -6.80 12.59
C PRO A 40 3.46 -7.54 13.84
N PHE A 41 4.79 -7.57 14.06
CA PHE A 41 5.41 -8.24 15.21
C PHE A 41 5.85 -7.29 16.32
N THR A 42 5.63 -5.99 16.15
CA THR A 42 5.93 -4.98 17.17
C THR A 42 4.65 -4.27 17.56
N LYS A 43 4.48 -3.94 18.85
CA LYS A 43 3.37 -3.08 19.31
C LYS A 43 3.50 -1.61 18.85
N ASN A 44 4.62 -1.29 18.21
CA ASN A 44 5.02 0.05 17.86
C ASN A 44 5.43 0.06 16.38
N PHE A 45 4.55 0.51 15.48
CA PHE A 45 4.87 1.21 14.22
C PHE A 45 3.66 1.12 13.28
N ASP A 46 2.82 2.16 13.33
CA ASP A 46 1.77 2.41 12.34
C ASP A 46 2.10 3.77 11.70
N GLN A 47 2.77 3.75 10.55
CA GLN A 47 3.17 4.95 9.85
C GLN A 47 2.21 5.21 8.69
N LYS A 48 1.53 6.37 8.72
CA LYS A 48 0.79 6.85 7.55
C LYS A 48 1.81 7.30 6.51
N LEU A 49 1.64 6.81 5.28
CA LEU A 49 2.45 7.22 4.15
C LEU A 49 1.60 8.04 3.18
N GLU A 50 2.26 8.93 2.46
CA GLU A 50 1.66 9.59 1.31
C GLU A 50 1.71 8.64 0.11
N GLY A 51 0.59 8.59 -0.63
CA GLY A 51 0.48 7.84 -1.87
C GLY A 51 -0.11 8.74 -2.93
N GLN A 52 0.50 8.76 -4.12
CA GLN A 52 -0.01 9.51 -5.26
C GLN A 52 -0.59 8.54 -6.28
N VAL A 53 -1.84 8.77 -6.68
CA VAL A 53 -2.45 8.10 -7.82
C VAL A 53 -2.31 9.00 -9.04
N LYS A 54 -1.72 8.48 -10.12
CA LYS A 54 -1.62 9.18 -11.40
C LYS A 54 -1.58 8.17 -12.54
N ASN A 55 -2.39 8.39 -13.58
CA ASN A 55 -2.46 7.50 -14.74
C ASN A 55 -2.73 6.04 -14.34
N GLY A 56 -3.58 5.81 -13.33
CA GLY A 56 -3.91 4.48 -12.82
C GLY A 56 -2.75 3.75 -12.11
N ILE A 57 -1.70 4.46 -11.71
CA ILE A 57 -0.62 3.92 -10.89
C ILE A 57 -0.64 4.63 -9.53
N LEU A 58 -0.70 3.85 -8.46
CA LEU A 58 -0.40 4.32 -7.11
C LEU A 58 1.10 4.18 -6.86
N SER A 59 1.76 5.30 -6.61
CA SER A 59 3.16 5.36 -6.17
C SER A 59 3.23 5.72 -4.70
N ILE A 60 3.99 4.94 -3.93
CA ILE A 60 4.19 5.11 -2.49
C ILE A 60 5.69 5.15 -2.21
N ALA A 61 6.17 6.24 -1.61
CA ALA A 61 7.53 6.32 -1.11
C ALA A 61 7.63 5.58 0.23
N LEU A 62 8.41 4.51 0.26
CA LEU A 62 8.71 3.78 1.48
C LEU A 62 9.90 4.44 2.21
N PRO A 63 9.82 4.57 3.54
CA PRO A 63 10.97 4.99 4.34
C PRO A 63 12.04 3.89 4.31
N LYS A 64 13.21 4.17 4.90
CA LYS A 64 14.18 3.12 5.20
C LYS A 64 13.53 2.10 6.13
N LEU A 65 13.58 0.82 5.76
CA LEU A 65 12.96 -0.27 6.50
C LEU A 65 14.02 -1.07 7.27
N ASP A 66 13.73 -1.38 8.52
CA ASP A 66 14.50 -2.41 9.23
C ASP A 66 14.26 -3.78 8.60
N LYS A 67 15.27 -4.64 8.67
CA LYS A 67 15.18 -6.03 8.18
C LYS A 67 13.98 -6.75 8.79
N GLY A 68 13.25 -7.47 7.94
CA GLY A 68 12.17 -8.36 8.34
C GLY A 68 10.83 -8.02 7.70
N ARG A 69 9.77 -8.49 8.35
CA ARG A 69 8.42 -8.48 7.80
C ARG A 69 7.69 -7.18 8.15
N TRP A 70 7.17 -6.55 7.11
CA TRP A 70 6.32 -5.38 7.14
C TRP A 70 4.99 -5.69 6.44
N GLU A 71 3.96 -4.91 6.74
CA GLU A 71 2.67 -5.00 6.08
C GLU A 71 2.23 -3.60 5.61
N LEU A 72 1.95 -3.49 4.32
CA LEU A 72 1.41 -2.30 3.67
C LEU A 72 -0.10 -2.48 3.50
N LYS A 73 -0.88 -1.61 4.13
CA LYS A 73 -2.34 -1.60 4.08
C LYS A 73 -2.81 -0.39 3.28
N LEU A 74 -3.64 -0.66 2.27
CA LEU A 74 -4.23 0.35 1.41
C LEU A 74 -5.73 0.38 1.62
N LYS A 75 -6.27 1.58 1.78
CA LYS A 75 -7.71 1.85 1.73
C LYS A 75 -7.96 2.78 0.55
N PHE A 76 -8.63 2.28 -0.47
CA PHE A 76 -9.13 3.09 -1.58
C PHE A 76 -10.59 3.46 -1.33
N TYR A 77 -10.97 4.68 -1.69
CA TYR A 77 -12.35 5.12 -1.59
C TYR A 77 -12.67 6.23 -2.60
N ALA A 78 -13.84 6.12 -3.23
CA ALA A 78 -14.42 7.20 -4.03
C ALA A 78 -15.36 8.08 -3.19
N ASN A 79 -16.11 7.43 -2.29
CA ASN A 79 -17.04 8.06 -1.33
C ASN A 79 -17.16 7.15 -0.08
N GLN A 80 -18.06 7.47 0.85
CA GLN A 80 -18.23 6.69 2.08
C GLN A 80 -18.78 5.26 1.86
N GLU A 81 -19.43 5.02 0.72
CA GLU A 81 -20.10 3.75 0.41
C GLU A 81 -19.26 2.85 -0.52
N THR A 82 -18.34 3.44 -1.28
CA THR A 82 -17.44 2.75 -2.22
C THR A 82 -16.03 2.71 -1.66
N VAL A 83 -15.72 1.66 -0.89
CA VAL A 83 -14.45 1.47 -0.19
C VAL A 83 -13.86 0.09 -0.48
N GLY A 84 -12.56 0.03 -0.75
CA GLY A 84 -11.81 -1.21 -0.94
C GLY A 84 -10.57 -1.26 -0.05
N PHE A 85 -10.29 -2.43 0.53
CA PHE A 85 -9.13 -2.66 1.39
C PHE A 85 -8.20 -3.71 0.78
N PHE A 86 -6.90 -3.42 0.82
CA PHE A 86 -5.85 -4.30 0.30
C PHE A 86 -4.70 -4.37 1.30
N SER A 87 -4.13 -5.55 1.47
CA SER A 87 -2.94 -5.78 2.30
C SER A 87 -1.88 -6.47 1.46
N TYR A 88 -0.64 -6.04 1.64
CA TYR A 88 0.54 -6.64 1.05
C TYR A 88 1.60 -6.83 2.13
N GLU A 89 2.30 -7.94 2.07
CA GLU A 89 3.45 -8.19 2.92
C GLU A 89 4.73 -7.77 2.19
N LEU A 90 5.60 -7.05 2.90
CA LEU A 90 6.89 -6.61 2.40
C LEU A 90 7.98 -7.25 3.28
N ASN A 91 8.89 -8.00 2.68
CA ASN A 91 10.04 -8.58 3.34
C ASN A 91 11.28 -7.75 3.00
N ALA A 92 11.66 -6.87 3.92
CA ALA A 92 12.84 -6.03 3.77
C ALA A 92 14.11 -6.85 4.02
N GLN A 93 15.01 -6.91 3.03
CA GLN A 93 16.20 -7.77 3.05
C GLN A 93 17.50 -7.06 3.33
#